data_AF-A0AA86MGY9-F1
#
_entry.id   AF-A0AA86MGY9-F1
#
_cell.length_a   1.000
_cell.length_b   1.000
_cell.length_c   1.000
_cell.angle_alpha   90.00
_cell.angle_beta   90.00
_cell.angle_gamma   90.00
#
_symmetry.space_group_name_H-M   'P 1'
#
loop_
_entity.id
_entity.type
_entity.pdbx_description
1 polymer ?
#
loop_
_entity_poly.entity_id
_entity_poly.type
_entity_poly.pdbx_seq_one_letter_code
_entity_poly.pdbx_strand_id
1 'polypeptide(L)'
;MNNEKILELAVKIDTFDYDYDVYDYKDKYDTREDHIEEIYSLLSNNEEDVILDWLKNIDDEGYEERINSLYNDILSIKNCIK
;
A
#
# COMPACT_ATOMS: atom_id res chain seq x y z
N MET A 1 4.98 -4.99 -16.49
CA MET A 1 4.65 -5.22 -15.07
C MET A 1 4.77 -6.70 -14.77
N ASN A 2 5.43 -7.07 -13.67
CA ASN A 2 5.24 -8.41 -13.12
C ASN A 2 4.01 -8.34 -12.19
N ASN A 3 2.84 -8.69 -12.72
CA ASN A 3 1.55 -8.53 -12.05
C ASN A 3 1.50 -9.23 -10.67
N GLU A 4 2.28 -10.30 -10.48
CA GLU A 4 2.37 -11.01 -9.20
C GLU A 4 3.01 -10.15 -8.10
N LYS A 5 4.11 -9.44 -8.40
CA LYS A 5 4.79 -8.58 -7.42
C LYS A 5 3.94 -7.38 -7.00
N ILE A 6 3.17 -6.83 -7.94
CA ILE A 6 2.25 -5.71 -7.66
C ILE A 6 1.11 -6.20 -6.77
N LEU A 7 0.54 -7.38 -7.06
CA LEU A 7 -0.50 -7.97 -6.23
C LEU A 7 -0.01 -8.30 -4.82
N GLU A 8 1.19 -8.87 -4.68
CA GLU A 8 1.80 -9.13 -3.37
C GLU A 8 1.98 -7.84 -2.56
N LEU A 9 2.41 -6.75 -3.21
CA LEU A 9 2.54 -5.45 -2.55
C LEU A 9 1.18 -4.84 -2.20
N ALA A 10 0.19 -4.97 -3.07
CA ALA A 10 -1.17 -4.51 -2.79
C ALA A 10 -1.76 -5.21 -1.56
N VAL A 11 -1.59 -6.53 -1.45
CA VAL A 11 -2.02 -7.31 -0.28
C VAL A 11 -1.29 -6.88 1.00
N LYS A 12 0.02 -6.58 0.91
CA LYS A 12 0.80 -6.08 2.05
C LYS A 12 0.31 -4.72 2.54
N ILE A 13 0.05 -3.79 1.62
CA ILE A 13 -0.46 -2.44 1.93
C ILE A 13 -1.86 -2.55 2.54
N ASP A 14 -2.75 -3.34 1.94
CA ASP A 14 -4.10 -3.57 2.47
C ASP A 14 -4.07 -4.15 3.90
N THR A 15 -3.21 -5.14 4.14
CA THR A 15 -3.05 -5.72 5.48
C THR A 15 -2.55 -4.68 6.49
N PHE A 16 -1.65 -3.79 6.06
CA PHE A 16 -1.16 -2.72 6.92
C PHE A 16 -2.24 -1.69 7.26
N ASP A 17 -3.03 -1.25 6.29
CA ASP A 17 -4.13 -0.29 6.54
C ASP A 17 -5.16 -0.86 7.54
N TYR A 18 -5.55 -2.13 7.35
CA TYR A 18 -6.45 -2.82 8.28
C TYR A 18 -5.89 -2.90 9.70
N ASP A 19 -4.59 -3.20 9.85
CA ASP A 19 -3.93 -3.29 11.16
C ASP A 19 -3.75 -1.93 11.82
N TYR A 20 -3.46 -0.89 11.03
CA TYR A 20 -3.19 0.46 11.50
C TYR A 20 -4.44 1.13 12.07
N ASP A 21 -5.54 1.15 11.31
CA ASP A 21 -6.83 1.68 11.77
C ASP A 21 -8.00 0.87 11.20
N VAL A 22 -8.34 -0.21 11.91
CA VAL A 22 -9.44 -1.11 11.52
C VAL A 22 -10.81 -0.40 11.44
N TYR A 23 -11.01 0.71 12.15
CA TYR A 23 -12.30 1.41 12.14
C TYR A 23 -12.40 2.32 10.93
N ASP A 24 -11.35 3.11 10.64
CA ASP A 24 -11.27 3.92 9.43
C ASP A 24 -11.29 3.05 8.17
N TYR A 25 -10.56 1.93 8.18
CA TYR A 25 -10.58 0.95 7.10
C TYR A 25 -12.01 0.46 6.77
N LYS A 26 -12.77 0.07 7.79
CA LYS A 26 -14.13 -0.45 7.63
C LYS A 26 -15.17 0.62 7.28
N ASP A 27 -14.85 1.90 7.48
CA ASP A 27 -15.70 3.01 7.02
C ASP A 27 -15.50 3.27 5.52
N LYS A 28 -14.28 3.02 5.01
CA LYS A 28 -13.90 3.29 3.62
C LYS A 28 -14.17 2.12 2.67
N TYR A 29 -13.98 0.88 3.12
CA TYR A 29 -13.98 -0.30 2.25
C TYR A 29 -14.99 -1.36 2.72
N ASP A 30 -15.81 -1.84 1.78
CA ASP A 30 -16.79 -2.90 2.03
C ASP A 30 -16.11 -4.28 2.11
N THR A 31 -15.11 -4.52 1.26
CA THR A 31 -14.34 -5.77 1.23
C THR A 31 -12.85 -5.51 1.12
N ARG A 32 -12.04 -6.52 1.46
CA ARG A 32 -10.59 -6.45 1.26
C ARG A 32 -10.23 -6.41 -0.22
N GLU A 33 -11.01 -7.12 -1.03
CA GLU A 33 -10.86 -7.14 -2.47
C GLU A 33 -10.97 -5.73 -3.08
N ASP A 34 -11.90 -4.89 -2.62
CA ASP A 34 -12.06 -3.52 -3.12
C ASP A 34 -10.80 -2.67 -2.91
N HIS A 35 -10.23 -2.72 -1.71
CA HIS A 35 -9.03 -1.96 -1.39
C HIS A 35 -7.78 -2.52 -2.09
N ILE A 36 -7.65 -3.84 -2.17
CA ILE A 36 -6.56 -4.49 -2.91
C ILE A 36 -6.61 -4.09 -4.40
N GLU A 37 -7.80 -4.05 -5.01
CA GLU A 37 -7.97 -3.62 -6.40
C GLU A 37 -7.59 -2.14 -6.60
N GLU A 38 -7.95 -1.26 -5.65
CA GLU A 38 -7.55 0.15 -5.67
C GLU A 38 -6.03 0.30 -5.64
N ILE A 39 -5.36 -0.33 -4.66
CA ILE A 39 -3.89 -0.27 -4.54
C ILE A 39 -3.22 -0.86 -5.77
N TYR A 40 -3.71 -2.01 -6.26
CA TYR A 40 -3.19 -2.64 -7.46
C TYR A 40 -3.30 -1.71 -8.68
N SER A 41 -4.43 -1.01 -8.84
CA SER A 41 -4.64 -0.04 -9.91
C SER A 41 -3.66 1.13 -9.83
N LEU A 42 -3.51 1.74 -8.65
CA LEU A 42 -2.57 2.84 -8.42
C LEU A 42 -1.13 2.43 -8.78
N LEU A 43 -0.66 1.29 -8.27
CA LEU A 43 0.67 0.77 -8.56
C LEU A 43 0.86 0.40 -10.05
N SER A 44 -0.19 -0.12 -10.69
CA SER A 44 -0.17 -0.49 -12.11
C SER A 44 -0.09 0.73 -13.04
N ASN A 45 -0.68 1.85 -12.62
CA ASN A 45 -0.71 3.10 -13.40
C ASN A 45 0.48 4.03 -13.12
N ASN A 46 1.43 3.62 -12.27
CA ASN A 46 2.52 4.47 -11.77
C ASN A 46 2.01 5.70 -10.98
N GLU A 47 0.93 5.50 -10.24
CA GLU A 47 0.36 6.48 -9.30
C GLU A 47 0.77 6.14 -7.86
N GLU A 48 1.94 5.51 -7.68
CA GLU A 48 2.43 5.09 -6.36
C GLU A 48 2.69 6.26 -5.40
N ASP A 49 2.87 7.47 -5.93
CA ASP A 49 3.05 8.69 -5.13
C ASP A 49 1.83 8.94 -4.21
N VAL A 50 0.62 8.53 -4.60
CA VAL A 50 -0.58 8.60 -3.76
C VAL A 50 -0.43 7.76 -2.49
N ILE A 51 0.11 6.55 -2.63
CA ILE A 51 0.33 5.62 -1.52
C ILE A 51 1.49 6.10 -0.64
N LEU A 52 2.56 6.61 -1.26
CA LEU A 52 3.72 7.14 -0.53
C LEU A 52 3.36 8.37 0.32
N ASP A 53 2.52 9.25 -0.21
CA ASP A 53 2.03 10.42 0.53
C ASP A 53 1.13 10.01 1.71
N TRP A 54 0.27 9.02 1.53
CA TRP A 54 -0.52 8.46 2.63
C TRP A 54 0.38 7.87 3.74
N LEU A 55 1.33 6.99 3.38
CA LEU A 55 2.27 6.39 4.33
C LEU A 55 3.07 7.44 5.11
N LYS A 56 3.47 8.54 4.46
CA LYS A 56 4.22 9.63 5.09
C LYS A 56 3.41 10.43 6.10
N ASN A 57 2.08 10.45 5.95
CA ASN A 57 1.18 11.18 6.86
C ASN A 57 0.78 10.35 8.09
N ILE A 58 1.18 9.08 8.17
CA ILE A 58 0.99 8.25 9.35
C ILE A 58 2.06 8.64 10.39
N ASP A 59 1.62 9.26 11.47
CA ASP A 59 2.45 9.63 12.61
C ASP A 59 2.24 8.64 13.77
N ASP A 60 2.78 7.42 13.60
CA ASP A 60 2.73 6.37 14.62
C ASP A 60 4.07 5.60 14.69
N GLU A 61 4.83 5.89 15.76
CA GLU A 61 6.13 5.26 16.03
C GLU A 61 6.06 3.73 16.15
N GLY A 62 4.90 3.17 16.56
CA GLY A 62 4.69 1.73 16.66
C GLY A 62 4.72 1.00 15.32
N TYR A 63 4.55 1.74 14.22
CA TYR A 63 4.49 1.22 12.85
C TYR A 63 5.67 1.67 11.98
N GLU A 64 6.61 2.46 12.50
CA GLU A 64 7.71 3.05 11.73
C GLU A 64 8.49 2.02 10.89
N GLU A 65 8.80 0.84 11.45
CA GLU A 65 9.50 -0.22 10.71
C GLU A 65 8.66 -0.75 9.53
N ARG A 66 7.36 -0.95 9.75
CA ARG A 66 6.43 -1.44 8.71
C ARG A 66 6.22 -0.40 7.61
N ILE A 67 6.06 0.87 7.99
CA ILE A 67 5.94 2.01 7.06
C ILE A 67 7.20 2.10 6.18
N ASN A 68 8.38 2.09 6.79
CA ASN A 68 9.65 2.14 6.07
C ASN A 68 9.84 0.93 5.14
N SER A 69 9.42 -0.26 5.57
CA SER A 69 9.45 -1.47 4.75
C SER A 69 8.56 -1.33 3.50
N LEU A 70 7.31 -0.88 3.67
CA LEU A 70 6.39 -0.65 2.55
C LEU A 70 6.91 0.43 1.60
N TYR A 71 7.46 1.52 2.13
CA TYR A 71 8.06 2.59 1.32
C TYR A 71 9.18 2.05 0.42
N ASN A 72 10.06 1.21 0.96
CA ASN A 72 11.14 0.57 0.20
C ASN A 72 10.62 -0.45 -0.83
N ASP A 73 9.60 -1.23 -0.47
CA ASP A 73 8.97 -2.18 -1.40
C ASP A 73 8.36 -1.44 -2.62
N ILE A 74 7.66 -0.32 -2.40
CA ILE A 74 7.09 0.53 -3.47
C ILE A 74 8.21 1.07 -4.38
N LEU A 75 9.28 1.63 -3.81
CA LEU A 75 10.41 2.14 -4.58
C LEU A 75 11.15 1.05 -5.36
N SER A 76 11.24 -0.17 -4.81
CA SER A 76 11.85 -1.32 -5.47
C SER A 76 11.07 -1.72 -6.72
N ILE A 77 9.73 -1.73 -6.64
CA ILE A 77 8.88 -1.97 -7.81
C ILE A 77 9.10 -0.88 -8.88
N LYS A 78 9.13 0.40 -8.49
CA LYS A 78 9.42 1.53 -9.41
C LYS A 78 10.74 1.36 -10.16
N ASN A 79 11.80 0.94 -9.46
CA ASN A 79 13.13 0.79 -10.06
C ASN A 79 13.29 -0.50 -10.90
N CYS A 80 12.49 -1.53 -10.64
CA CYS A 80 12.45 -2.74 -11.47
C CYS A 80 11.77 -2.53 -12.83
N ILE A 81 11.16 -1.36 -13.05
CA ILE A 81 10.37 -1.01 -14.26
C ILE A 81 11.16 -0.08 -15.21
N LYS A 82 12.30 0.49 -14.77
CA LYS A 82 13.18 1.34 -15.60
C LYS A 82 14.19 0.58 -16.44
#